data_AF-A0A1C6L6H2-F1
#
_entry.id   AF-A0A1C6L6H2-F1
#
_cell.length_a   1.000
_cell.length_b   1.000
_cell.length_c   1.000
_cell.angle_alpha   90.00
_cell.angle_beta   90.00
_cell.angle_gamma   90.00
#
_symmetry.space_group_name_H-M   'P 1'
#
loop_
_entity.id
_entity.type
_entity.pdbx_description
1 polymer ?
#
loop_
_entity_poly.entity_id
_entity_poly.type
_entity_poly.pdbx_seq_one_letter_code
_entity_poly.pdbx_strand_id
1 'polypeptide(L)'
;MARGRKSTKVKVMTNRDMRLLKQISNTGLSTIEQAKSHCDLNRDRLVKLEKSGYIKIEKANPVGGQMIEVVRIDTKGKSYCQNNLGIQYFYKSNLNQVTHDLKLTEAYYQVMKQYPNAIWKNETQVYIENKEILPNGDCVDAVVELNGESFAIEVIGHKYTQETINNKVSNGNMIAGNTILV
;
A
#
# COMPACT_ATOMS: atom_id res chain seq x y z
N MET A 1 41.58 1.30 18.41
CA MET A 1 40.62 0.35 17.80
C MET A 1 39.90 1.01 16.64
N ALA A 2 40.19 0.62 15.40
CA ALA A 2 39.48 1.14 14.23
C ALA A 2 38.04 0.59 14.24
N ARG A 3 37.04 1.44 14.47
CA ARG A 3 35.63 1.07 14.28
C ARG A 3 35.44 0.70 12.81
N GLY A 4 35.12 -0.57 12.53
CA GLY A 4 34.89 -1.06 11.18
C GLY A 4 33.85 -0.21 10.43
N ARG A 5 34.05 -0.03 9.12
CA ARG A 5 33.19 0.80 8.26
C ARG A 5 31.72 0.33 8.38
N LYS A 6 30.82 1.24 8.76
CA LYS A 6 29.38 0.94 8.85
C LYS A 6 28.88 0.45 7.49
N SER A 7 28.16 -0.66 7.47
CA SER A 7 27.60 -1.23 6.24
C SER A 7 26.59 -0.27 5.60
N THR A 8 26.67 -0.12 4.29
CA THR A 8 25.81 0.73 3.47
C THR A 8 24.57 0.01 2.94
N LYS A 9 24.49 -1.31 3.13
CA LYS A 9 23.38 -2.17 2.71
C LYS A 9 22.76 -2.87 3.91
N VAL A 10 21.56 -3.39 3.73
CA VAL A 10 20.91 -4.20 4.74
C VAL A 10 21.49 -5.61 4.73
N LYS A 11 21.95 -6.07 5.90
CA LYS A 11 22.43 -7.45 6.10
C LYS A 11 21.29 -8.44 6.38
N VAL A 12 20.30 -8.00 7.17
CA VAL A 12 19.18 -8.83 7.65
C VAL A 12 17.88 -8.02 7.59
N MET A 13 16.81 -8.66 7.10
CA MET A 13 15.44 -8.14 7.18
C MET A 13 14.90 -8.23 8.59
N THR A 14 14.32 -7.13 9.05
CA THR A 14 13.65 -7.02 10.34
C THR A 14 12.13 -6.99 10.13
N ASN A 15 11.37 -7.26 11.19
CA ASN A 15 9.91 -7.18 11.16
C ASN A 15 9.41 -5.78 10.74
N ARG A 16 10.17 -4.73 11.05
CA ARG A 16 9.85 -3.34 10.63
C ARG A 16 9.97 -3.15 9.13
N ASP A 17 11.02 -3.71 8.51
CA ASP A 17 11.17 -3.66 7.07
C ASP A 17 10.09 -4.49 6.37
N MET A 18 9.79 -5.68 6.90
CA MET A 18 8.74 -6.54 6.37
C MET A 18 7.36 -5.89 6.46
N ARG A 19 7.08 -5.13 7.55
CA ARG A 19 5.86 -4.34 7.69
C ARG A 19 5.74 -3.27 6.60
N LEU A 20 6.82 -2.53 6.34
CA LEU A 20 6.84 -1.56 5.24
C LEU A 20 6.61 -2.24 3.89
N LEU A 21 7.34 -3.32 3.60
CA LEU A 21 7.20 -4.07 2.34
C LEU A 21 5.78 -4.60 2.14
N LYS A 22 5.16 -5.17 3.18
CA LYS A 22 3.77 -5.62 3.15
C LYS A 22 2.81 -4.46 2.89
N GLN A 23 3.02 -3.31 3.52
CA GLN A 23 2.17 -2.14 3.29
C GLN A 23 2.30 -1.61 1.85
N ILE A 24 3.51 -1.30 1.38
CA ILE A 24 3.70 -0.74 0.02
C ILE A 24 3.35 -1.74 -1.08
N SER A 25 3.31 -3.06 -0.79
CA SER A 25 2.76 -4.04 -1.72
C SER A 25 1.24 -3.94 -1.86
N ASN A 26 0.54 -3.44 -0.84
CA ASN A 26 -0.92 -3.36 -0.78
C ASN A 26 -1.48 -2.00 -1.18
N THR A 27 -0.75 -0.92 -0.99
CA THR A 27 -1.20 0.45 -1.33
C THR A 27 -0.22 1.20 -2.23
N GLY A 28 0.84 0.53 -2.66
CA GLY A 28 1.76 0.99 -3.70
C GLY A 28 2.89 1.90 -3.24
N LEU A 29 2.66 2.77 -2.25
CA LEU A 29 3.66 3.73 -1.77
C LEU A 29 3.51 4.11 -0.29
N SER A 30 4.49 4.83 0.24
CA SER A 30 4.46 5.42 1.58
C SER A 30 5.37 6.64 1.63
N THR A 31 5.03 7.68 2.40
CA THR A 31 5.99 8.76 2.68
C THR A 31 7.10 8.31 3.63
N ILE A 32 8.18 9.08 3.70
CA ILE A 32 9.24 8.87 4.70
C ILE A 32 8.67 9.02 6.12
N GLU A 33 7.77 9.98 6.31
CA GLU A 33 7.09 10.27 7.56
C GLU A 33 6.19 9.09 7.98
N GLN A 34 5.40 8.53 7.07
CA GLN A 34 4.56 7.35 7.34
C GLN A 34 5.42 6.11 7.63
N ALA A 35 6.49 5.88 6.87
CA ALA A 35 7.42 4.79 7.16
C ALA A 35 8.04 4.93 8.56
N LYS A 36 8.32 6.16 8.99
CA LYS A 36 8.82 6.44 10.34
C LYS A 36 7.73 6.22 11.40
N SER A 37 6.53 6.76 11.22
CA SER A 37 5.47 6.71 12.24
C SER A 37 4.87 5.31 12.42
N HIS A 38 4.64 4.57 11.33
CA HIS A 38 3.94 3.28 11.38
C HIS A 38 4.88 2.07 11.35
N CYS A 39 6.06 2.20 10.73
CA CYS A 39 7.03 1.12 10.63
C CYS A 39 8.28 1.32 11.49
N ASP A 40 8.46 2.48 12.14
CA ASP A 40 9.66 2.81 12.92
C ASP A 40 10.95 2.66 12.07
N LEU A 41 10.89 3.16 10.83
CA LEU A 41 12.00 3.19 9.88
C LEU A 41 12.45 4.63 9.66
N ASN A 42 13.68 4.94 10.08
CA ASN A 42 14.29 6.23 9.80
C ASN A 42 14.87 6.30 8.37
N ARG A 43 15.19 7.52 7.93
CA ARG A 43 15.77 7.78 6.60
C ARG A 43 17.01 6.93 6.32
N ASP A 44 17.90 6.78 7.29
CA ASP A 44 19.11 5.96 7.16
C ASP A 44 18.80 4.49 6.84
N ARG A 45 17.75 3.93 7.44
CA ARG A 45 17.33 2.55 7.16
C ARG A 45 16.71 2.45 5.77
N LEU A 46 15.89 3.41 5.37
CA LEU A 46 15.28 3.46 4.03
C LEU A 46 16.36 3.54 2.93
N VAL A 47 17.36 4.41 3.08
CA VAL A 47 18.48 4.50 2.13
C VAL A 47 19.27 3.19 2.04
N LYS A 48 19.41 2.44 3.13
CA LYS A 48 20.05 1.11 3.10
C LYS A 48 19.18 0.08 2.37
N LEU A 49 17.86 0.11 2.57
CA LEU A 49 16.92 -0.77 1.86
C LEU A 49 16.95 -0.48 0.36
N GLU A 50 16.99 0.80 -0.02
CA GLU A 50 17.12 1.24 -1.41
C GLU A 50 18.43 0.76 -2.04
N LYS A 51 19.58 1.01 -1.39
CA LYS A 51 20.88 0.50 -1.85
C LYS A 51 20.96 -1.03 -1.93
N SER A 52 20.02 -1.72 -1.29
CA SER A 52 19.91 -3.18 -1.31
C SER A 52 18.91 -3.70 -2.35
N GLY A 53 18.20 -2.81 -3.06
CA GLY A 53 17.22 -3.11 -4.12
C GLY A 53 15.83 -3.49 -3.63
N TYR A 54 15.54 -3.35 -2.33
CA TYR A 54 14.23 -3.74 -1.77
C TYR A 54 13.15 -2.70 -2.02
N ILE A 55 13.54 -1.43 -2.00
CA ILE A 55 12.66 -0.29 -2.23
C ILE A 55 13.35 0.69 -3.16
N LYS A 56 12.60 1.69 -3.63
CA LYS A 56 13.13 2.87 -4.29
C LYS A 56 12.53 4.11 -3.64
N ILE A 57 13.32 5.16 -3.51
CA ILE A 57 12.88 6.47 -3.03
C ILE A 57 12.77 7.39 -4.25
N GLU A 58 11.55 7.82 -4.55
CA GLU A 58 11.24 8.65 -5.71
C GLU A 58 10.61 9.96 -5.24
N LYS A 59 10.77 11.02 -6.03
CA LYS A 59 10.04 12.27 -5.79
C LYS A 59 8.65 12.18 -6.43
N ALA A 60 7.65 12.66 -5.72
CA ALA A 60 6.27 12.72 -6.20
C ALA A 60 5.66 14.09 -5.89
N ASN A 61 4.68 14.51 -6.70
CA ASN A 61 4.00 15.79 -6.52
C ASN A 61 2.53 15.56 -6.16
N PRO A 62 2.14 15.62 -4.88
CA PRO A 62 0.74 15.58 -4.49
C PRO A 62 -0.02 16.77 -5.07
N VAL A 63 -1.30 16.55 -5.37
CA VAL A 63 -2.18 17.58 -5.94
C VAL A 63 -2.22 18.80 -5.02
N GLY A 64 -1.80 19.96 -5.53
CA GLY A 64 -1.76 21.22 -4.79
C GLY A 64 -0.70 21.30 -3.68
N GLY A 65 0.21 20.33 -3.60
CA GLY A 65 1.24 20.26 -2.56
C GLY A 65 2.64 20.57 -3.05
N GLN A 66 3.60 20.49 -2.13
CA GLN A 66 5.02 20.53 -2.45
C GLN A 66 5.52 19.14 -2.85
N MET A 67 6.61 19.10 -3.62
CA MET A 67 7.27 17.85 -3.98
C MET A 67 7.75 17.12 -2.72
N ILE A 68 7.35 15.85 -2.59
CA ILE A 68 7.69 14.98 -1.46
C ILE A 68 8.52 13.78 -1.94
N GLU A 69 9.12 13.06 -1.01
CA GLU A 69 9.73 11.77 -1.28
C GLU A 69 8.79 10.63 -0.85
N VAL A 70 8.61 9.67 -1.75
CA VAL A 70 7.83 8.46 -1.51
C VAL A 70 8.70 7.23 -1.66
N VAL A 71 8.40 6.23 -0.85
CA VAL A 71 8.99 4.90 -0.88
C VAL A 71 8.07 3.98 -1.67
N ARG A 72 8.62 3.28 -2.65
CA ARG A 72 7.91 2.26 -3.44
C ARG A 72 8.69 0.96 -3.45
N ILE A 73 7.98 -0.14 -3.70
CA ILE A 73 8.64 -1.44 -3.80
C ILE A 73 9.51 -1.51 -5.06
N ASP A 74 10.71 -2.06 -4.93
CA ASP A 74 11.61 -2.33 -6.04
C ASP A 74 11.65 -3.84 -6.32
N THR A 75 12.32 -4.24 -7.41
CA THR A 75 12.33 -5.60 -7.96
C THR A 75 12.69 -6.65 -6.93
N LYS A 76 13.77 -6.45 -6.16
CA LYS A 76 14.16 -7.40 -5.11
C LYS A 76 13.17 -7.42 -3.96
N GLY A 77 12.54 -6.28 -3.67
CA GLY A 77 11.45 -6.17 -2.70
C GLY A 77 10.25 -7.02 -3.08
N LYS A 78 9.84 -6.97 -4.35
CA LYS A 78 8.75 -7.81 -4.88
C LYS A 78 9.09 -9.29 -4.74
N SER A 79 10.27 -9.71 -5.17
CA SER A 79 10.71 -11.10 -5.03
C SER A 79 10.76 -11.56 -3.57
N TYR A 80 11.21 -10.69 -2.65
CA TYR A 80 11.19 -10.99 -1.22
C TYR A 80 9.75 -11.16 -0.70
N CYS A 81 8.84 -10.27 -1.08
CA CYS A 81 7.43 -10.36 -0.68
C CYS A 81 6.78 -11.67 -1.16
N GLN A 82 7.04 -12.09 -2.40
CA GLN A 82 6.53 -13.34 -2.95
C GLN A 82 7.09 -14.57 -2.20
N ASN A 83 8.42 -14.62 -2.05
CA ASN A 83 9.10 -15.82 -1.56
C ASN A 83 9.06 -15.96 -0.03
N ASN A 84 8.93 -14.85 0.70
CA ASN A 84 9.06 -14.84 2.16
C ASN A 84 7.80 -14.38 2.89
N LEU A 85 6.94 -13.57 2.25
CA LEU A 85 5.71 -13.04 2.85
C LEU A 85 4.43 -13.61 2.25
N GLY A 86 4.53 -14.45 1.21
CA GLY A 86 3.38 -15.06 0.53
C GLY A 86 2.55 -14.09 -0.31
N ILE A 87 3.06 -12.88 -0.60
CA ILE A 87 2.31 -11.84 -1.30
C ILE A 87 2.41 -12.06 -2.81
N GLN A 88 1.28 -12.39 -3.44
CA GLN A 88 1.20 -12.67 -4.88
C GLN A 88 0.72 -11.48 -5.70
N TYR A 89 -0.10 -10.61 -5.10
CA TYR A 89 -0.73 -9.46 -5.77
C TYR A 89 -0.12 -8.16 -5.27
N PHE A 90 0.24 -7.29 -6.21
CA PHE A 90 0.85 -5.99 -5.92
C PHE A 90 -0.04 -4.87 -6.43
N TYR A 91 -0.26 -3.86 -5.60
CA TYR A 91 -0.96 -2.64 -5.98
C TYR A 91 -0.20 -1.89 -7.08
N LYS A 92 -0.94 -1.33 -8.03
CA LYS A 92 -0.40 -0.59 -9.17
C LYS A 92 -0.52 0.92 -8.96
N SER A 93 0.41 1.48 -8.17
CA SER A 93 0.45 2.93 -7.94
C SER A 93 0.81 3.71 -9.21
N ASN A 94 0.17 4.87 -9.39
CA ASN A 94 0.54 5.89 -10.37
C ASN A 94 1.01 7.16 -9.64
N LEU A 95 2.22 7.65 -9.91
CA LEU A 95 2.76 8.83 -9.22
C LEU A 95 1.92 10.10 -9.46
N ASN A 96 1.13 10.16 -10.55
CA ASN A 96 0.17 11.24 -10.78
C ASN A 96 -1.07 11.18 -9.87
N GLN A 97 -1.27 10.07 -9.17
CA GLN A 97 -2.35 9.84 -8.20
C GLN A 97 -1.79 9.67 -6.78
N VAL A 98 -0.58 10.19 -6.50
CA VAL A 98 0.08 10.00 -5.19
C VAL A 98 -0.80 10.42 -4.00
N THR A 99 -1.59 11.50 -4.12
CA THR A 99 -2.50 11.94 -3.06
C THR A 99 -3.55 10.87 -2.72
N HIS A 100 -4.05 10.16 -3.73
CA HIS A 100 -5.01 9.07 -3.56
C HIS A 100 -4.35 7.88 -2.86
N ASP A 101 -3.22 7.41 -3.38
CA ASP A 101 -2.49 6.26 -2.81
C ASP A 101 -2.01 6.53 -1.37
N LEU A 102 -1.70 7.78 -1.02
CA LEU A 102 -1.35 8.17 0.34
C LEU A 102 -2.53 8.10 1.31
N LYS A 103 -3.74 8.43 0.88
CA LYS A 103 -4.96 8.24 1.69
C LYS A 103 -5.23 6.75 1.89
N LEU A 104 -5.09 5.93 0.84
CA LEU A 104 -5.24 4.48 0.94
C LEU A 104 -4.22 3.88 1.92
N THR A 105 -2.99 4.39 1.88
CA THR A 105 -1.92 4.00 2.82
C THR A 105 -2.27 4.31 4.26
N GLU A 106 -2.88 5.46 4.52
CA GLU A 106 -3.33 5.83 5.87
C GLU A 106 -4.46 4.89 6.33
N ALA A 107 -5.46 4.64 5.47
CA ALA A 107 -6.54 3.69 5.76
C ALA A 107 -5.99 2.28 6.08
N TYR A 108 -5.01 1.80 5.30
CA TYR A 108 -4.31 0.55 5.57
C TYR A 108 -3.72 0.52 6.98
N TYR A 109 -2.97 1.54 7.36
CA TYR A 109 -2.34 1.56 8.67
C TYR A 109 -3.36 1.66 9.80
N GLN A 110 -4.45 2.40 9.63
CA GLN A 110 -5.51 2.49 10.63
C GLN A 110 -6.20 1.14 10.83
N VAL A 111 -6.62 0.49 9.74
CA VAL A 111 -7.26 -0.84 9.78
C VAL A 111 -6.32 -1.87 10.40
N MET A 112 -5.08 -1.97 9.92
CA MET A 112 -4.14 -3.01 10.40
C MET A 112 -3.65 -2.74 11.83
N LYS A 113 -3.71 -1.49 12.31
CA LYS A 113 -3.44 -1.16 13.72
C LYS A 113 -4.60 -1.57 14.62
N GLN A 114 -5.84 -1.32 14.19
CA GLN A 114 -7.04 -1.65 14.95
C GLN A 114 -7.35 -3.16 14.92
N TYR A 115 -7.10 -3.79 13.78
CA TYR A 115 -7.39 -5.20 13.52
C TYR A 115 -6.14 -5.90 12.94
N PRO A 116 -5.16 -6.27 13.79
CA PRO A 116 -3.89 -6.86 13.32
C PRO A 116 -4.03 -8.18 12.55
N ASN A 117 -5.13 -8.90 12.79
CA ASN A 117 -5.44 -10.18 12.15
C ASN A 117 -6.30 -10.03 10.88
N ALA A 118 -6.68 -8.80 10.50
CA ALA A 118 -7.42 -8.57 9.27
C ALA A 118 -6.58 -8.95 8.05
N ILE A 119 -7.27 -9.44 7.02
CA ILE A 119 -6.68 -9.72 5.71
C ILE A 119 -7.00 -8.54 4.80
N TRP A 120 -5.97 -7.90 4.27
CA TRP A 120 -6.11 -6.84 3.28
C TRP A 120 -5.90 -7.41 1.89
N LYS A 121 -6.89 -7.24 1.02
CA LYS A 121 -6.83 -7.52 -0.41
C LYS A 121 -6.76 -6.21 -1.16
N ASN A 122 -5.67 -5.97 -1.89
CA ASN A 122 -5.52 -4.77 -2.70
C ASN A 122 -6.30 -4.85 -4.01
N GLU A 123 -6.56 -3.72 -4.66
CA GLU A 123 -7.32 -3.60 -5.91
C GLU A 123 -6.95 -4.66 -6.97
N THR A 124 -5.66 -4.94 -7.18
CA THR A 124 -5.21 -5.97 -8.14
C THR A 124 -5.77 -7.35 -7.78
N GLN A 125 -5.73 -7.72 -6.50
CA GLN A 125 -6.29 -8.99 -6.04
C GLN A 125 -7.81 -9.00 -6.17
N VAL A 126 -8.47 -7.93 -5.70
CA VAL A 126 -9.93 -7.82 -5.71
C VAL A 126 -10.46 -7.90 -7.14
N TYR A 127 -9.84 -7.18 -8.08
CA TYR A 127 -10.20 -7.25 -9.50
C TYR A 127 -10.09 -8.67 -10.06
N ILE A 128 -8.98 -9.37 -9.80
CA ILE A 128 -8.75 -10.73 -10.32
C ILE A 128 -9.78 -11.71 -9.76
N GLU A 129 -10.07 -11.64 -8.45
CA GLU A 129 -11.02 -12.52 -7.77
C GLU A 129 -12.48 -12.27 -8.20
N ASN A 130 -12.80 -11.04 -8.64
CA ASN A 130 -14.19 -10.61 -8.88
C ASN A 130 -14.47 -10.20 -10.35
N LYS A 131 -13.57 -10.47 -11.29
CA LYS A 131 -13.67 -10.01 -12.69
C LYS A 131 -14.95 -10.41 -13.42
N GLU A 132 -15.56 -11.53 -13.02
CA GLU A 132 -16.78 -12.07 -13.65
C GLU A 132 -18.06 -11.36 -13.17
N ILE A 133 -18.03 -10.72 -12.00
CA ILE A 133 -19.18 -10.03 -11.41
C ILE A 133 -19.08 -8.50 -11.50
N LEU A 134 -17.86 -7.97 -11.72
CA LEU A 134 -17.62 -6.54 -11.81
C LEU A 134 -18.01 -5.98 -13.18
N PRO A 135 -18.98 -5.06 -13.27
CA PRO A 135 -19.32 -4.42 -14.53
C PRO A 135 -18.14 -3.57 -15.01
N ASN A 136 -17.73 -3.78 -16.26
CA ASN A 136 -16.65 -3.03 -16.94
C ASN A 136 -15.27 -3.10 -16.25
N GLY A 137 -15.08 -4.01 -15.30
CA GLY A 137 -13.83 -4.16 -14.57
C GLY A 137 -13.49 -3.03 -13.59
N ASP A 138 -14.45 -2.16 -13.25
CA ASP A 138 -14.25 -1.12 -12.24
C ASP A 138 -14.36 -1.72 -10.83
N CYS A 139 -13.33 -1.54 -10.02
CA CYS A 139 -13.16 -2.21 -8.73
C CYS A 139 -12.90 -1.20 -7.62
N VAL A 140 -13.22 -1.56 -6.38
CA VAL A 140 -12.81 -0.80 -5.20
C VAL A 140 -11.31 -0.94 -4.91
N ASP A 141 -10.73 0.06 -4.26
CA ASP A 141 -9.28 0.11 -3.96
C ASP A 141 -8.78 -1.04 -3.08
N ALA A 142 -9.62 -1.51 -2.16
CA ALA A 142 -9.30 -2.63 -1.31
C ALA A 142 -10.54 -3.30 -0.73
N VAL A 143 -10.36 -4.55 -0.31
CA VAL A 143 -11.31 -5.29 0.53
C VAL A 143 -10.57 -5.77 1.77
N VAL A 144 -11.21 -5.63 2.92
CA VAL A 144 -10.70 -6.10 4.21
C VAL A 144 -11.59 -7.22 4.70
N GLU A 145 -11.00 -8.34 5.08
CA GLU A 145 -11.70 -9.47 5.70
C GLU A 145 -11.31 -9.55 7.19
N LEU A 146 -12.31 -9.70 8.04
CA LEU A 146 -12.16 -9.77 9.49
C LEU A 146 -13.24 -10.68 10.07
N ASN A 147 -12.83 -11.76 10.75
CA ASN A 147 -13.74 -12.66 11.48
C ASN A 147 -14.89 -13.25 10.63
N GLY A 148 -14.67 -13.47 9.34
CA GLY A 148 -15.69 -14.01 8.42
C GLY A 148 -16.60 -12.94 7.81
N GLU A 149 -16.46 -11.68 8.22
CA GLU A 149 -17.07 -10.52 7.57
C GLU A 149 -16.06 -9.83 6.66
N SER A 150 -16.57 -9.03 5.72
CA SER A 150 -15.73 -8.18 4.87
C SER A 150 -16.33 -6.79 4.71
N PHE A 151 -15.48 -5.84 4.35
CA PHE A 151 -15.90 -4.52 3.89
C PHE A 151 -14.94 -4.01 2.82
N ALA A 152 -15.48 -3.27 1.86
CA ALA A 152 -14.71 -2.59 0.83
C ALA A 152 -14.23 -1.23 1.33
N ILE A 153 -13.10 -0.77 0.80
CA ILE A 153 -12.56 0.58 1.00
C ILE A 153 -12.43 1.22 -0.37
N GLU A 154 -12.96 2.44 -0.49
CA GLU A 154 -12.78 3.29 -1.67
C GLU A 154 -12.31 4.67 -1.23
N VAL A 155 -11.21 5.15 -1.80
CA VAL A 155 -10.72 6.50 -1.61
C VAL A 155 -11.40 7.43 -2.60
N ILE A 156 -12.06 8.48 -2.08
CA ILE A 156 -12.70 9.47 -2.92
C ILE A 156 -11.65 10.39 -3.54
N GLY A 157 -11.42 10.17 -4.84
CA GLY A 157 -10.60 11.02 -5.68
C GLY A 157 -11.22 12.40 -5.90
N HIS A 158 -10.37 13.42 -6.00
CA HIS A 158 -10.80 14.81 -6.20
C HIS A 158 -11.59 15.07 -7.51
N LYS A 159 -11.59 14.12 -8.45
CA LYS A 159 -12.33 14.21 -9.72
C LYS A 159 -13.58 13.34 -9.76
N TYR A 160 -13.90 12.63 -8.68
CA TYR A 160 -15.06 11.74 -8.65
C TYR A 160 -16.35 12.56 -8.76
N THR A 161 -17.22 12.15 -9.67
CA THR A 161 -18.60 12.62 -9.68
C THR A 161 -19.44 11.77 -8.73
N GLN A 162 -20.65 12.23 -8.40
CA GLN A 162 -21.57 11.42 -7.60
C GLN A 162 -21.89 10.07 -8.27
N GLU A 163 -21.95 10.05 -9.60
CA GLU A 163 -22.13 8.82 -10.37
C GLU A 163 -20.97 7.84 -10.16
N THR A 164 -19.72 8.33 -10.24
CA THR A 164 -18.53 7.50 -9.96
C THR A 164 -18.59 6.93 -8.54
N ILE A 165 -18.94 7.76 -7.54
CA ILE A 165 -19.06 7.32 -6.15
C ILE A 165 -20.12 6.22 -6.03
N ASN A 166 -21.30 6.43 -6.63
CA ASN A 166 -22.39 5.45 -6.58
C ASN A 166 -21.98 4.12 -7.22
N ASN A 167 -21.25 4.16 -8.34
CA ASN A 167 -20.74 2.95 -9.00
C ASN A 167 -19.74 2.21 -8.11
N LYS A 168 -18.78 2.93 -7.50
CA LYS A 168 -17.81 2.35 -6.58
C LYS A 168 -18.48 1.71 -5.36
N VAL A 169 -19.47 2.38 -4.76
CA VAL A 169 -20.24 1.84 -3.64
C VAL A 169 -21.04 0.60 -4.06
N SER A 170 -21.69 0.64 -5.23
CA SER A 170 -22.43 -0.51 -5.75
C SER A 170 -21.51 -1.72 -5.95
N ASN A 171 -20.34 -1.51 -6.56
CA ASN A 171 -19.36 -2.57 -6.79
C ASN A 171 -18.76 -3.09 -5.49
N GLY A 172 -18.42 -2.20 -4.55
CA GLY A 172 -17.91 -2.58 -3.24
C GLY A 172 -18.94 -3.38 -2.42
N ASN A 173 -20.21 -2.97 -2.42
CA ASN A 173 -21.27 -3.69 -1.72
C ASN A 173 -21.56 -5.05 -2.36
N MET A 174 -21.42 -5.17 -3.68
CA MET A 174 -21.52 -6.47 -4.35
C MET A 174 -20.39 -7.42 -3.95
N ILE A 175 -19.18 -6.91 -3.71
CA ILE A 175 -18.01 -7.73 -3.31
C ILE A 175 -18.03 -8.06 -1.81
N ALA A 176 -18.36 -7.08 -0.97
CA ALA A 176 -18.10 -7.14 0.47
C ALA A 176 -19.29 -6.75 1.34
N GLY A 177 -20.49 -6.54 0.77
CA GLY A 177 -21.71 -6.19 1.51
C GLY A 177 -21.77 -4.76 2.03
N ASN A 178 -20.63 -4.12 2.27
CA ASN A 178 -20.52 -2.74 2.73
C ASN A 178 -19.27 -2.06 2.16
N THR A 179 -19.37 -0.75 1.91
CA THR A 179 -18.27 0.07 1.38
C THR A 179 -18.02 1.26 2.28
N ILE A 180 -16.77 1.43 2.69
CA ILE A 180 -16.29 2.58 3.46
C ILE A 180 -15.61 3.55 2.51
N LEU A 181 -16.08 4.79 2.50
CA LEU A 181 -15.49 5.87 1.71
C LEU A 181 -14.46 6.65 2.55
N VAL A 182 -13.29 6.94 1.96
CA VAL A 182 -12.14 7.61 2.61
C VAL A 182 -11.70 8.87 1.88
#